data_AF-A0A645DQR8-F1
#
_entry.id   AF-A0A645DQR8-F1
#
_cell.length_a   1.000
_cell.length_b   1.000
_cell.length_c   1.000
_cell.angle_alpha   90.00
_cell.angle_beta   90.00
_cell.angle_gamma   90.00
#
_symmetry.space_group_name_H-M   'P 1'
#
loop_
_entity.id
_entity.type
_entity.pdbx_description
1 polymer ?
#
loop_
_entity_poly.entity_id
_entity_poly.type
_entity_poly.pdbx_seq_one_letter_code
_entity_poly.pdbx_strand_id
1 'polypeptide(L)'
;MLLRREKDETVINYVYFGRTNTKMVLQNDEGSLHWIPKQEAMNRKFIDVLKLALEHYFADEKNDEVMVGVMQNEKSTGIKWSTLMNMEQ
;
A
#
# COMPACT_ATOMS: atom_id res chain seq x y z
N MET A 1 -4.01 5.98 1.20
CA MET A 1 -3.28 6.96 0.36
C MET A 1 -1.85 7.09 0.88
N LEU A 2 -0.86 7.19 -0.01
CA LEU A 2 0.55 7.34 0.34
C LEU A 2 1.14 8.58 -0.33
N LEU A 3 1.79 9.43 0.46
CA LEU A 3 2.45 10.66 -0.01
C LEU A 3 3.95 10.54 0.19
N ARG A 4 4.70 10.91 -0.85
CA ARG A 4 6.16 11.02 -0.81
C ARG A 4 6.64 12.19 -1.66
N ARG A 5 7.82 12.69 -1.34
CA ARG A 5 8.55 13.67 -2.17
C ARG A 5 9.63 12.95 -2.95
N GLU A 6 9.70 13.20 -4.25
CA GLU A 6 10.80 12.77 -5.13
C GLU A 6 11.37 14.04 -5.77
N LYS A 7 12.50 14.55 -5.23
CA LYS A 7 13.08 15.84 -5.64
C LYS A 7 12.04 16.97 -5.57
N ASP A 8 11.61 17.47 -6.72
CA ASP A 8 10.69 18.61 -6.87
C ASP A 8 9.24 18.17 -7.10
N GLU A 9 8.97 16.86 -7.07
CA GLU A 9 7.65 16.29 -7.33
C GLU A 9 7.03 15.72 -6.05
N THR A 10 5.72 15.94 -5.90
CA THR A 10 4.91 15.24 -4.91
C THR A 10 4.25 14.06 -5.59
N VAL A 11 4.55 12.85 -5.12
CA VAL A 11 3.94 11.62 -5.63
C VAL A 11 2.87 11.17 -4.66
N ILE A 12 1.66 11.00 -5.16
CA ILE A 12 0.50 10.51 -4.42
C ILE A 12 0.08 9.16 -5.01
N ASN A 13 0.10 8.11 -4.19
CA ASN A 13 -0.40 6.80 -4.58
C ASN A 13 -1.70 6.49 -3.82
N TYR A 14 -2.75 6.17 -4.56
CA TYR A 14 -3.96 5.57 -4.01
C TYR A 14 -3.81 4.06 -4.05
N VAL A 15 -3.69 3.46 -2.86
CA VAL A 15 -3.53 2.01 -2.69
C VAL A 15 -4.83 1.47 -2.10
N TYR A 16 -5.34 0.40 -2.70
CA TYR A 16 -6.57 -0.27 -2.30
C TYR A 16 -6.27 -1.74 -1.99
N PHE A 17 -6.86 -2.23 -0.92
CA PHE A 17 -6.84 -3.65 -0.57
C PHE A 17 -8.25 -4.21 -0.70
N GLY A 18 -8.37 -5.43 -1.21
CA GLY A 18 -9.66 -6.02 -1.49
C GLY A 18 -9.60 -7.54 -1.47
N ARG A 19 -10.79 -8.14 -1.44
CA ARG A 19 -10.99 -9.58 -1.53
C ARG A 19 -11.74 -9.87 -2.83
N THR A 20 -11.47 -11.02 -3.44
CA THR A 20 -12.16 -11.46 -4.65
C THR A 20 -12.51 -12.94 -4.55
N ASN A 21 -13.62 -13.31 -5.18
CA ASN A 21 -14.10 -14.69 -5.25
C ASN A 21 -13.59 -15.41 -6.50
N THR A 22 -13.01 -14.68 -7.47
CA THR A 22 -12.47 -15.28 -8.69
C THR A 22 -10.96 -15.50 -8.57
N LYS A 23 -10.49 -16.62 -9.11
CA LYS A 23 -9.06 -16.89 -9.32
C LYS A 23 -8.63 -16.62 -10.77
N MET A 24 -9.56 -16.26 -11.64
CA MET A 24 -9.27 -15.98 -13.04
C MET A 24 -8.47 -14.69 -13.15
N VAL A 25 -7.33 -14.78 -13.82
CA VAL A 25 -6.41 -13.67 -14.06
C VAL A 25 -6.30 -13.49 -15.58
N LEU A 26 -6.66 -12.31 -16.06
CA LEU A 26 -6.49 -11.95 -17.47
C LEU A 26 -5.10 -11.35 -17.64
N GLN A 27 -4.33 -11.92 -18.56
CA GLN A 27 -3.01 -11.39 -18.93
C GLN A 27 -3.19 -10.27 -19.94
N ASN A 28 -2.34 -9.25 -19.83
CA ASN A 28 -2.25 -8.16 -20.78
C ASN A 28 -0.77 -7.79 -20.97
N ASP A 29 -0.52 -6.76 -21.79
CA ASP A 29 0.84 -6.34 -22.12
C ASP A 29 1.48 -5.47 -21.01
N GLU A 30 0.79 -5.24 -19.89
CA GLU A 30 1.32 -4.49 -18.74
C GLU A 30 2.14 -5.38 -17.79
N GLY A 31 1.92 -6.69 -17.85
CA GLY A 31 2.69 -7.66 -17.06
C GLY A 31 1.91 -8.93 -16.73
N SER A 32 2.51 -9.76 -15.88
CA SER A 32 1.91 -11.03 -15.47
C SER A 32 1.45 -11.03 -14.02
N LEU A 33 0.23 -11.51 -13.81
CA LEU A 33 -0.39 -11.64 -12.49
C LEU A 33 -0.41 -13.11 -12.04
N HIS A 34 -0.11 -13.33 -10.75
CA HIS A 34 0.00 -14.66 -10.13
C HIS A 34 -0.60 -14.65 -8.72
N TRP A 35 -1.31 -15.71 -8.36
CA TRP A 35 -1.72 -15.94 -6.98
C TRP A 35 -0.53 -16.48 -6.17
N ILE A 36 -0.25 -15.85 -5.03
CA ILE A 36 0.82 -16.29 -4.12
C ILE A 36 0.27 -16.48 -2.71
N PRO A 37 0.81 -17.44 -1.92
CA PRO A 37 0.51 -17.53 -0.51
C PRO A 37 0.88 -16.23 0.20
N LYS A 38 0.03 -15.77 1.11
CA LYS A 38 0.22 -14.51 1.82
C LYS A 38 1.56 -14.47 2.57
N GLN A 39 1.97 -15.59 3.18
CA GLN A 39 3.24 -15.71 3.90
C GLN A 39 4.45 -15.49 2.99
N GLU A 40 4.30 -15.70 1.68
CA GLU A 40 5.35 -15.49 0.69
C GLU A 40 5.33 -14.08 0.07
N ALA A 41 4.27 -13.29 0.31
CA ALA A 41 4.11 -11.99 -0.31
C ALA A 41 5.29 -11.06 0.03
N MET A 42 5.72 -11.04 1.29
CA MET A 42 6.83 -10.21 1.77
C MET A 42 8.21 -10.65 1.25
N ASN A 43 8.33 -11.84 0.65
CA ASN A 43 9.57 -12.33 0.07
C ASN A 43 9.81 -11.79 -1.36
N ARG A 44 8.85 -11.04 -1.92
CA ARG A 44 8.96 -10.44 -3.25
C ARG A 44 9.68 -9.10 -3.19
N LYS A 45 10.27 -8.71 -4.32
CA LYS A 45 10.91 -7.40 -4.46
C LYS A 45 9.83 -6.34 -4.66
N PHE A 46 9.77 -5.37 -3.76
CA PHE A 46 8.89 -4.20 -3.85
C PHE A 46 9.72 -2.92 -3.86
N ILE A 47 9.09 -1.84 -4.29
CA ILE A 47 9.54 -0.49 -3.94
C ILE A 47 9.22 -0.28 -2.45
N ASP A 48 10.12 0.35 -1.70
CA ASP A 48 10.05 0.47 -0.23
C ASP A 48 8.69 0.96 0.28
N VAL A 49 8.09 1.96 -0.39
CA VAL A 49 6.78 2.51 -0.01
C VAL A 49 5.65 1.49 -0.09
N LEU A 50 5.68 0.59 -1.08
CA LEU A 50 4.69 -0.47 -1.23
C LEU A 50 4.90 -1.59 -0.21
N LYS A 51 6.16 -1.89 0.12
CA LYS A 51 6.51 -2.86 1.17
C LYS A 51 5.94 -2.42 2.52
N LEU A 52 6.21 -1.17 2.91
CA LEU A 52 5.73 -0.59 4.17
C LEU A 52 4.21 -0.50 4.22
N ALA A 53 3.55 -0.22 3.09
CA ALA A 53 2.10 -0.23 3.00
C ALA A 53 1.51 -1.64 3.15
N LEU A 54 2.15 -2.65 2.56
CA LEU A 54 1.73 -4.04 2.68
C LEU A 54 1.93 -4.57 4.11
N GLU A 55 3.05 -4.20 4.76
CA GLU A 55 3.31 -4.49 6.17
C GLU A 55 2.25 -3.88 7.08
N HIS A 56 1.90 -2.60 6.85
CA HIS A 56 0.83 -1.93 7.60
C HIS A 56 -0.52 -2.63 7.41
N TYR A 57 -0.87 -2.97 6.16
CA TYR A 57 -2.11 -3.69 5.88
C TYR A 57 -2.16 -5.07 6.57
N PHE A 58 -1.09 -5.85 6.51
CA PHE A 58 -1.05 -7.18 7.15
C PHE A 58 -1.06 -7.12 8.68
N ALA A 59 -0.60 -6.02 9.28
CA ALA A 59 -0.67 -5.83 10.73
C ALA A 59 -2.11 -5.56 11.23
N ASP A 60 -2.97 -4.98 10.39
CA ASP A 60 -4.33 -4.56 10.77
C ASP A 60 -5.36 -4.70 9.63
N GLU A 61 -5.56 -5.93 9.13
CA GLU A 61 -6.43 -6.22 7.98
C GLU A 61 -7.93 -6.01 8.20
N LYS A 62 -8.34 -5.81 9.46
CA LYS A 62 -9.75 -5.58 9.85
C LYS A 62 -10.09 -4.09 9.91
N ASN A 63 -9.10 -3.24 9.73
CA ASN A 63 -9.29 -1.81 9.72
C ASN A 63 -9.84 -1.38 8.37
N ASP A 64 -11.11 -1.01 8.36
CA ASP A 64 -11.82 -0.52 7.18
C ASP A 64 -11.72 1.01 7.02
N GLU A 65 -10.95 1.68 7.89
CA GLU A 65 -10.75 3.13 7.83
C GLU A 65 -9.85 3.52 6.64
N VAL A 66 -10.14 4.69 6.06
CA VAL A 66 -9.27 5.27 5.04
C VAL A 66 -8.05 5.87 5.72
N MET A 67 -6.86 5.38 5.35
CA MET A 67 -5.60 5.81 5.97
C MET A 67 -4.78 6.68 5.02
N VAL A 68 -4.10 7.69 5.56
CA VAL A 68 -3.07 8.49 4.88
C VAL A 68 -1.71 8.17 5.49
N GLY A 69 -0.78 7.75 4.64
CA GLY A 69 0.61 7.53 4.99
C GLY A 69 1.49 8.62 4.38
N VAL A 70 2.31 9.28 5.21
CA VAL A 70 3.32 10.23 4.75
C VAL A 70 4.71 9.64 4.96
N MET A 71 5.49 9.50 3.89
CA MET A 71 6.87 9.03 3.98
C MET A 71 7.75 10.07 4.69
N GLN A 72 8.52 9.61 5.67
CA GLN A 72 9.46 10.45 6.42
C GLN A 72 10.90 10.04 6.13
N ASN A 73 11.81 11.03 6.14
CA ASN A 73 13.23 10.85 5.89
C ASN A 73 14.07 10.75 7.18
N GLU A 74 13.44 10.58 8.35
CA GLU A 74 14.19 10.46 9.60
C GLU A 74 14.84 9.07 9.74
N LYS A 75 15.75 8.93 10.72
CA LYS A 75 16.68 7.79 10.92
C LYS A 75 16.06 6.37 10.85
N SER A 76 14.74 6.26 10.92
CA SER A 76 13.96 5.10 10.54
C SER A 76 13.14 5.42 9.30
N THR A 77 13.50 4.84 8.14
CA THR A 77 12.67 4.89 6.93
C THR A 77 11.27 4.34 7.25
N GLY A 78 10.29 5.22 7.40
CA GLY A 78 8.99 4.86 7.96
C GLY A 78 7.87 5.71 7.40
N ILE A 79 6.67 5.15 7.41
CA ILE A 79 5.44 5.85 7.03
C ILE A 79 4.76 6.31 8.32
N LYS A 80 4.48 7.61 8.44
CA LYS A 80 3.56 8.12 9.47
C LYS A 80 2.14 7.96 8.96
N TRP A 81 1.37 7.11 9.65
CA TRP A 81 -0.01 6.84 9.32
C TRP A 81 -0.95 7.75 10.10
N SER A 82 -2.05 8.12 9.48
CA SER A 82 -3.16 8.86 10.11
C SER A 82 -4.47 8.44 9.47
N THR A 83 -5.50 8.24 10.30
CA THR A 83 -6.85 7.97 9.84
C THR A 83 -7.44 9.24 9.21
N LEU A 84 -8.00 9.09 8.02
CA LEU A 84 -8.73 10.15 7.35
C LEU A 84 -10.16 10.17 7.91
N MET A 85 -10.46 11.17 8.74
CA MET A 85 -11.78 11.33 9.32
C MET A 85 -12.66 12.21 8.44
N ASN A 86 -13.96 11.93 8.44
CA ASN A 86 -14.93 12.86 7.88
C ASN A 86 -14.91 14.15 8.69
N MET A 87 -14.91 15.29 8.01
CA MET A 87 -15.17 16.56 8.67
C MET A 87 -16.66 16.58 9.03
N GLU A 88 -16.99 16.69 10.31
CA GLU A 88 -18.34 17.07 10.71
C GLU A 88 -18.58 18.49 10.17
N GLN A 89 -19.65 18.65 9.38
CA GLN A 89 -20.05 19.94 8.80
C GLN A 89 -20.67 20.85 9.84
#